data_AF-A0A7W2BJ38-F1
#
_entry.id   AF-A0A7W2BJ38-F1
#
_cell.length_a   1.000
_cell.length_b   1.000
_cell.length_c   1.000
_cell.angle_alpha   90.00
_cell.angle_beta   90.00
_cell.angle_gamma   90.00
#
_symmetry.space_group_name_H-M   'P 1'
#
loop_
_entity.id
_entity.type
_entity.pdbx_description
1 polymer ?
#
loop_
_entity_poly.entity_id
_entity_poly.type
_entity_poly.pdbx_seq_one_letter_code
_entity_poly.pdbx_strand_id
1 'polypeptide(L)'
;MSRAIIVCQTCKFSPMSKTDPQGRTGGEILTDHIEAVLAGRADVAIQKQDCLWACSDHCNVMLSDTERFSYLAGRFTPERASAEAIVEWFDKHGESKTGQVGFREWPDGMRGHFIARLPVQGSPEKTEAE
;
A
#
# COMPACT_ATOMS: atom_id res chain seq x y z
N MET A 1 -8.46 10.61 10.50
CA MET A 1 -7.94 10.37 9.14
C MET A 1 -8.58 9.09 8.63
N SER A 2 -9.32 9.14 7.52
CA SER A 2 -10.03 7.98 6.95
C SER A 2 -9.15 7.09 6.07
N ARG A 3 -7.88 7.47 5.87
CA ARG A 3 -6.97 6.87 4.88
C ARG A 3 -5.57 6.67 5.47
N ALA A 4 -4.95 5.53 5.18
CA ALA A 4 -3.59 5.23 5.63
C ALA A 4 -2.84 4.32 4.63
N ILE A 5 -1.52 4.53 4.52
CA ILE A 5 -0.60 3.57 3.90
C ILE A 5 -0.02 2.72 5.01
N ILE A 6 -0.36 1.43 4.98
CA ILE A 6 0.02 0.47 6.00
C ILE A 6 1.11 -0.44 5.44
N VAL A 7 2.33 -0.34 5.97
CA VAL A 7 3.48 -1.13 5.51
C VAL A 7 3.65 -2.36 6.39
N CYS A 8 3.87 -3.52 5.77
CA CYS A 8 4.31 -4.71 6.50
C CYS A 8 5.77 -4.50 6.94
N GLN A 9 5.99 -4.12 8.20
CA GLN A 9 7.32 -3.74 8.66
C GLN A 9 8.30 -4.91 8.71
N THR A 10 7.83 -6.15 8.75
CA THR A 10 8.70 -7.33 8.67
C THR A 10 8.85 -7.87 7.25
N CYS A 11 8.44 -7.16 6.20
CA CYS A 11 8.49 -7.73 4.85
C CYS A 11 9.92 -8.06 4.40
N LYS A 12 10.08 -9.09 3.56
CA LYS A 12 11.40 -9.49 3.05
C LYS A 12 12.02 -8.37 2.21
N PHE A 13 13.34 -8.22 2.31
CA PHE A 13 14.12 -7.34 1.44
C PHE A 13 14.11 -7.81 -0.02
N SER A 14 14.18 -9.13 -0.24
CA SER A 14 14.15 -9.76 -1.58
C SER A 14 13.47 -11.13 -1.53
N PRO A 15 13.25 -11.82 -2.67
CA PRO A 15 12.59 -13.12 -2.66
C PRO A 15 13.33 -14.16 -1.79
N MET A 16 14.66 -14.03 -1.78
CA MET A 16 15.58 -14.96 -1.13
C MET A 16 16.13 -14.46 0.21
N SER A 17 15.92 -13.18 0.56
CA SER A 17 16.55 -12.58 1.75
C SER A 17 15.54 -11.78 2.57
N LYS A 18 15.47 -12.08 3.87
CA LYS A 18 14.62 -11.33 4.81
C LYS A 18 15.10 -9.90 5.00
N THR A 19 16.42 -9.71 5.08
CA THR A 19 17.07 -8.42 5.33
C THR A 19 18.08 -8.07 4.24
N ASP A 20 18.44 -6.80 4.17
CA ASP A 20 19.59 -6.29 3.43
C ASP A 20 20.92 -6.64 4.16
N PRO A 21 22.09 -6.30 3.59
CA PRO A 21 23.38 -6.52 4.25
C PRO A 21 23.58 -5.77 5.58
N GLN A 22 22.78 -4.74 5.85
CA GLN A 22 22.78 -3.95 7.08
C GLN A 22 21.82 -4.52 8.14
N GLY A 23 21.13 -5.63 7.85
CA GLY A 23 20.21 -6.29 8.77
C GLY A 23 18.81 -5.67 8.80
N ARG A 24 18.49 -4.76 7.88
CA ARG A 24 17.16 -4.14 7.77
C ARG A 24 16.24 -4.94 6.87
N THR A 25 14.99 -5.07 7.27
CA THR A 25 13.95 -5.69 6.44
C THR A 25 13.54 -4.77 5.26
N GLY A 26 12.95 -5.35 4.23
CA GLY A 26 12.38 -4.56 3.12
C GLY A 26 11.26 -3.63 3.59
N GLY A 27 10.48 -4.07 4.58
CA GLY A 27 9.43 -3.27 5.20
C GLY A 27 9.95 -2.01 5.88
N GLU A 28 11.02 -2.11 6.67
CA GLU A 28 11.66 -0.95 7.31
C GLU A 28 12.21 0.03 6.27
N ILE A 29 12.91 -0.46 5.26
CA ILE A 29 13.49 0.39 4.20
C ILE A 29 12.38 1.10 3.40
N LEU A 30 11.33 0.38 3.01
CA LEU A 30 10.21 0.97 2.27
C LEU A 30 9.46 2.00 3.12
N THR A 31 9.31 1.75 4.42
CA THR A 31 8.68 2.71 5.35
C THR A 31 9.46 4.02 5.38
N ASP A 32 10.79 4.00 5.54
CA ASP A 32 11.62 5.21 5.52
C ASP A 32 11.46 6.00 4.23
N HIS A 33 11.41 5.31 3.09
CA HIS A 33 11.22 5.97 1.80
C HIS A 33 9.84 6.63 1.67
N ILE A 34 8.78 5.97 2.14
CA ILE A 34 7.43 6.54 2.13
C ILE A 34 7.34 7.74 3.09
N GLU A 35 7.92 7.63 4.29
CA GLU A 35 8.03 8.74 5.25
C GLU A 35 8.76 9.94 4.65
N ALA A 36 9.86 9.71 3.93
CA ALA A 36 10.60 10.76 3.24
C ALA A 36 9.83 11.40 2.08
N VAL A 37 9.03 10.63 1.33
CA VAL A 37 8.16 11.15 0.26
C VAL A 37 7.03 12.00 0.86
N LEU A 38 6.50 11.61 2.01
CA LEU A 38 5.44 12.32 2.73
C LEU A 38 5.94 13.41 3.68
N ALA A 39 7.23 13.73 3.68
CA ALA A 39 7.78 14.75 4.56
C ALA A 39 7.05 16.10 4.39
N GLY A 40 6.49 16.62 5.48
CA GLY A 40 5.70 17.86 5.48
C GLY A 40 4.23 17.71 5.10
N ARG A 41 3.76 16.48 4.83
CA ARG A 41 2.34 16.17 4.60
C ARG A 41 1.67 15.61 5.84
N ALA A 42 0.47 16.09 6.14
CA ALA A 42 -0.36 15.65 7.27
C ALA A 42 -1.67 14.98 6.84
N ASP A 43 -1.92 14.89 5.53
CA ASP A 43 -3.15 14.36 4.95
C ASP A 43 -3.13 12.84 4.75
N VAL A 44 -1.94 12.22 4.76
CA VAL A 44 -1.74 10.77 4.65
C VAL A 44 -1.07 10.23 5.91
N ALA A 45 -1.74 9.28 6.59
CA ALA A 45 -1.14 8.54 7.69
C ALA A 45 -0.30 7.37 7.16
N ILE A 46 0.87 7.16 7.76
CA ILE A 46 1.66 5.94 7.57
C ILE A 46 1.52 5.09 8.83
N GLN A 47 1.28 3.80 8.66
CA GLN A 47 1.20 2.85 9.75
C GLN A 47 2.11 1.66 9.47
N LYS A 48 2.68 1.10 10.54
CA LYS A 48 3.45 -0.14 10.50
C LYS A 48 2.61 -1.28 11.05
N GLN A 49 2.63 -2.41 10.38
CA GLN A 49 2.01 -3.66 10.85
C GLN A 49 3.04 -4.76 10.78
N ASP A 50 3.08 -5.65 11.78
CA ASP A 50 4.07 -6.71 11.84
C ASP A 50 3.99 -7.64 10.63
N CYS A 51 2.79 -8.05 10.22
CA CYS A 51 2.60 -9.00 9.13
C CYS A 51 1.26 -8.77 8.42
N LEU A 52 1.29 -8.73 7.08
CA LEU A 52 0.10 -8.75 6.22
C LEU A 52 -0.12 -10.12 5.55
N TRP A 53 0.61 -11.15 5.98
CA TRP A 53 0.53 -12.54 5.48
C TRP A 53 0.79 -12.74 3.97
N ALA A 54 1.26 -11.72 3.25
CA ALA A 54 1.52 -11.75 1.81
C ALA A 54 3.03 -11.89 1.47
N CYS A 55 3.77 -12.74 2.20
CA CYS A 55 5.23 -12.86 2.06
C CYS A 55 5.71 -13.32 0.67
N SER A 56 4.87 -14.04 -0.08
CA SER A 56 5.17 -14.43 -1.47
C SER A 56 5.22 -13.22 -2.40
N ASP A 57 4.43 -12.18 -2.12
CA ASP A 57 4.36 -10.92 -2.86
C ASP A 57 5.06 -9.77 -2.10
N HIS A 58 6.20 -10.03 -1.47
CA HIS A 58 7.03 -9.00 -0.85
C HIS A 58 7.60 -7.99 -1.89
N CYS A 59 7.97 -6.77 -1.52
CA CYS A 59 7.53 -6.07 -0.32
C CYS A 59 6.06 -5.64 -0.50
N ASN A 60 5.24 -5.63 0.56
CA ASN A 60 3.80 -5.37 0.46
C ASN A 60 3.30 -4.27 1.41
N VAL A 61 2.24 -3.59 0.95
CA VAL A 61 1.54 -2.51 1.64
C VAL A 61 0.03 -2.69 1.48
N MET A 62 -0.71 -2.27 2.50
CA MET A 62 -2.15 -2.07 2.44
C MET A 62 -2.45 -0.59 2.29
N LEU A 63 -3.11 -0.22 1.20
CA LEU A 63 -3.67 1.10 0.94
C LEU A 63 -5.07 1.11 1.54
N SER A 64 -5.17 1.56 2.78
CA SER A 64 -6.40 1.48 3.58
C SER A 64 -7.22 2.75 3.46
N ASP A 65 -8.52 2.58 3.30
CA ASP A 65 -9.52 3.63 3.31
C ASP A 65 -10.83 3.11 3.90
N THR A 66 -11.44 3.87 4.80
CA THR A 66 -12.71 3.51 5.44
C THR A 66 -13.95 3.91 4.62
N GLU A 67 -13.79 4.81 3.64
CA GLU A 67 -14.87 5.35 2.82
C GLU A 67 -14.83 4.85 1.37
N ARG A 68 -13.68 4.29 0.96
CA ARG A 68 -13.41 3.78 -0.39
C ARG A 68 -12.93 2.33 -0.35
N PHE A 69 -12.76 1.71 -1.52
CA PHE A 69 -12.10 0.42 -1.58
C PHE A 69 -10.68 0.50 -1.00
N SER A 70 -10.30 -0.52 -0.24
CA SER A 70 -8.89 -0.67 0.19
C SER A 70 -8.17 -1.64 -0.76
N TYR A 71 -6.85 -1.58 -0.80
CA TYR A 71 -6.05 -2.39 -1.70
C TYR A 71 -4.83 -2.99 -1.02
N LEU A 72 -4.64 -4.30 -1.19
CA LEU A 72 -3.37 -4.94 -0.90
C LEU A 72 -2.53 -4.94 -2.17
N ALA A 73 -1.35 -4.36 -2.09
CA ALA A 73 -0.37 -4.34 -3.17
C ALA A 73 0.97 -4.89 -2.67
N GLY A 74 1.73 -5.50 -3.56
CA GLY A 74 3.03 -6.06 -3.22
C GLY A 74 3.90 -6.26 -4.45
N ARG A 75 4.94 -7.09 -4.33
CA ARG A 75 6.00 -7.27 -5.34
C ARG A 75 6.88 -6.03 -5.51
N PHE A 76 6.88 -5.11 -4.53
CA PHE A 76 7.71 -3.91 -4.58
C PHE A 76 9.17 -4.22 -4.22
N THR A 77 10.10 -3.59 -4.94
CA THR A 77 11.47 -3.43 -4.44
C THR A 77 11.45 -2.33 -3.36
N PRO A 78 12.09 -2.51 -2.20
CA PRO A 78 12.10 -1.51 -1.14
C PRO A 78 13.04 -0.34 -1.49
N GLU A 79 12.63 0.49 -2.44
CA GLU A 79 13.41 1.62 -2.97
C GLU A 79 12.55 2.87 -3.09
N ARG A 80 13.22 4.03 -3.25
CA ARG A 80 12.57 5.33 -3.37
C ARG A 80 11.52 5.40 -4.49
N ALA A 81 11.80 4.83 -5.65
CA ALA A 81 10.87 4.86 -6.79
C ALA A 81 9.55 4.12 -6.50
N SER A 82 9.62 3.00 -5.78
CA SER A 82 8.42 2.27 -5.34
C SER A 82 7.60 3.09 -4.35
N ALA A 83 8.25 3.78 -3.40
CA ALA A 83 7.56 4.66 -2.46
C ALA A 83 6.85 5.83 -3.17
N GLU A 84 7.50 6.45 -4.16
CA GLU A 84 6.91 7.53 -4.96
C GLU A 84 5.67 7.05 -5.73
N ALA A 85 5.77 5.90 -6.41
CA ALA A 85 4.66 5.33 -7.16
C ALA A 85 3.47 4.95 -6.25
N ILE A 86 3.75 4.40 -5.07
CA ILE A 86 2.74 4.08 -4.05
C ILE A 86 2.00 5.35 -3.62
N VAL A 87 2.73 6.41 -3.25
CA VAL A 87 2.14 7.67 -2.78
C VAL A 87 1.37 8.35 -3.91
N GLU A 88 1.92 8.42 -5.13
CA GLU A 88 1.25 9.04 -6.27
C GLU A 88 -0.08 8.33 -6.59
N TRP A 89 -0.09 6.99 -6.61
CA TRP A 89 -1.34 6.26 -6.82
C TRP A 89 -2.31 6.45 -5.66
N PHE A 90 -1.80 6.50 -4.42
CA PHE A 90 -2.63 6.75 -3.25
C PHE A 90 -3.26 8.15 -3.26
N ASP A 91 -2.61 9.15 -3.85
CA ASP A 91 -3.19 10.48 -4.02
C ASP A 91 -4.39 10.43 -5.00
N LYS A 92 -4.21 9.82 -6.17
CA LYS A 92 -5.30 9.62 -7.16
C LYS A 92 -6.46 8.80 -6.59
N HIS A 93 -6.14 7.81 -5.76
CA HIS A 93 -7.15 7.04 -5.04
C HIS A 93 -8.02 7.92 -4.13
N GLY A 94 -7.42 8.91 -3.46
CA GLY A 94 -8.13 9.87 -2.61
C GLY A 94 -9.09 10.79 -3.36
N GLU A 95 -8.70 11.17 -4.58
CA GLU A 95 -9.51 11.99 -5.49
C GLU A 95 -10.72 11.22 -6.04
N SER A 96 -10.63 9.89 -6.12
CA SER A 96 -11.73 9.03 -6.55
C SER A 96 -12.82 8.91 -5.49
N LYS A 97 -14.08 9.05 -5.88
CA LYS A 97 -15.25 8.86 -4.99
C LYS A 97 -15.36 7.43 -4.46
N THR A 98 -14.83 6.44 -5.19
CA THR A 98 -14.95 5.01 -4.82
C THR A 98 -13.61 4.36 -4.48
N GLY A 99 -12.49 5.08 -4.65
CA GLY A 99 -11.13 4.52 -4.57
C GLY A 99 -10.66 3.81 -5.83
N GLN A 100 -11.49 3.73 -6.87
CA GLN A 100 -11.05 3.19 -8.16
C GLN A 100 -10.27 4.24 -8.94
N VAL A 101 -9.02 3.94 -9.25
CA VAL A 101 -8.14 4.73 -10.13
C VAL A 101 -8.11 4.07 -11.51
N GLY A 102 -8.34 4.82 -12.58
CA GLY A 102 -8.37 4.26 -13.94
C GLY A 102 -6.99 3.73 -14.36
N PHE A 103 -6.95 2.58 -15.03
CA PHE A 103 -5.68 1.91 -15.41
C PHE A 103 -4.71 2.81 -16.20
N ARG A 104 -5.22 3.77 -16.98
CA ARG A 104 -4.38 4.71 -17.74
C ARG A 104 -3.65 5.71 -16.84
N GLU A 105 -4.18 5.97 -15.66
CA GLU A 105 -3.65 6.94 -14.68
C GLU A 105 -2.67 6.29 -13.70
N TRP A 106 -2.47 4.98 -13.78
CA TRP A 106 -1.57 4.29 -12.88
C TRP A 106 -0.12 4.70 -13.14
N PRO A 107 0.63 5.10 -12.09
CA PRO A 107 2.08 5.22 -12.19
C PRO A 107 2.68 3.88 -12.61
N ASP A 108 3.76 3.91 -13.40
CA ASP A 108 4.36 2.68 -13.92
C ASP A 108 4.82 1.73 -12.80
N GLY A 109 5.34 2.29 -11.69
CA GLY A 109 5.72 1.53 -10.49
C GLY A 109 4.57 0.87 -9.72
N MET A 110 3.31 1.08 -10.13
CA MET A 110 2.14 0.38 -9.56
C MET A 110 1.55 -0.68 -10.48
N ARG A 111 1.90 -0.68 -11.78
CA ARG A 111 1.35 -1.63 -12.75
C ARG A 111 1.79 -3.06 -12.40
N GLY A 112 0.82 -3.94 -12.22
CA GLY A 112 1.08 -5.35 -11.86
C GLY A 112 1.37 -5.60 -10.38
N HIS A 113 1.26 -4.60 -9.51
CA HIS A 113 1.55 -4.75 -8.08
C HIS A 113 0.32 -5.11 -7.22
N PHE A 114 -0.90 -4.85 -7.67
CA PHE A 114 -2.12 -5.17 -6.91
C PHE A 114 -2.37 -6.67 -6.76
N ILE A 115 -2.67 -7.09 -5.52
CA ILE A 115 -2.95 -8.47 -5.13
C ILE A 115 -4.44 -8.65 -4.86
N ALA A 116 -5.03 -7.73 -4.09
CA ALA A 116 -6.44 -7.78 -3.74
C ALA A 116 -7.05 -6.38 -3.62
N ARG A 117 -8.35 -6.30 -3.94
CA ARG A 117 -9.20 -5.15 -3.62
C ARG A 117 -10.18 -5.58 -2.53
N LEU A 118 -10.22 -4.83 -1.45
CA LEU A 118 -11.07 -5.10 -0.29
C LEU A 118 -12.28 -4.14 -0.31
N PRO A 119 -13.46 -4.62 0.10
CA PRO A 119 -14.66 -3.79 0.16
C PRO A 119 -14.50 -2.65 1.17
N VAL A 120 -15.35 -1.63 1.03
CA VAL A 120 -15.44 -0.54 2.01
C VAL A 120 -15.85 -1.12 3.37
N GLN A 121 -15.13 -0.75 4.43
CA GLN A 121 -15.41 -1.27 5.76
C GLN A 121 -16.81 -0.86 6.22
N GLY A 122 -17.59 -1.82 6.72
CA GLY A 122 -18.95 -1.56 7.20
C GLY A 122 -19.99 -1.36 6.10
N SER A 123 -19.74 -1.86 4.88
CA SER A 123 -20.82 -2.09 3.91
C SER A 123 -21.49 -3.43 4.21
N PRO A 124 -22.61 -3.50 4.96
CA PRO A 124 -23.47 -4.65 4.86
C PRO A 124 -23.98 -4.68 3.42
N GLU A 125 -23.81 -5.83 2.78
CA GLU A 125 -24.42 -6.11 1.49
C GLU A 125 -25.92 -5.76 1.56
N LYS A 126 -26.45 -5.11 0.51
CA LYS A 126 -27.89 -4.87 0.43
C LYS A 126 -28.58 -6.23 0.52
N THR A 127 -29.42 -6.42 1.52
CA THR A 127 -30.47 -7.44 1.48
C THR A 127 -31.38 -7.08 0.31
N GLU A 128 -31.18 -7.70 -0.85
CA GLU A 128 -32.24 -7.82 -1.84
C GLU A 128 -33.19 -8.89 -1.31
N ALA A 129 -34.23 -8.41 -0.63
CA ALA A 129 -35.44 -9.19 -0.40
C ALA A 129 -36.18 -9.26 -1.74
N GLU A 130 -36.36 -10.47 -2.25
CA GLU A 130 -37.42 -10.82 -3.20
C GLU A 130 -38.28 -11.92 -2.58
#